data_AF-A8PFN4-F1
#
_entry.id   AF-A8PFN4-F1
#
_cell.length_a   1.000
_cell.length_b   1.000
_cell.length_c   1.000
_cell.angle_alpha   90.00
_cell.angle_beta   90.00
_cell.angle_gamma   90.00
#
_symmetry.space_group_name_H-M   'P 1'
#
loop_
_entity.id
_entity.type
_entity.pdbx_description
1 polymer ?
#
loop_
_entity_poly.entity_id
_entity_poly.type
_entity_poly.pdbx_seq_one_letter_code
_entity_poly.pdbx_strand_id
1 'polypeptide(L)'
;MAENLSAENFLHVLRRFIARPGYPKLILDDNASQFQLVFKTITEENANFLATKGMVWKNTIPRAPWGGGVYERLIGLTKRALRRAIGRKLLKEGELITLIVEIGELITLIEN
;
A
#
# COMPACT_ATOMS: atom_id res chain seq x y z
N MET A 1 3.92 -4.61 -9.68
CA MET A 1 3.02 -5.58 -9.03
C MET A 1 3.76 -6.33 -7.95
N ALA A 2 3.04 -7.11 -7.15
CA ALA A 2 3.62 -8.06 -6.20
C ALA A 2 3.52 -9.48 -6.80
N GLU A 3 4.63 -10.21 -6.86
CA GLU A 3 4.66 -11.61 -7.32
C GLU A 3 4.25 -12.62 -6.23
N ASN A 4 4.55 -12.32 -4.96
CA ASN A 4 4.20 -13.13 -3.79
C ASN A 4 4.03 -12.27 -2.51
N LEU A 5 3.82 -12.90 -1.35
CA LEU A 5 3.62 -12.21 -0.06
C LEU A 5 4.91 -12.08 0.79
N SER A 6 6.10 -12.19 0.17
CA SER A 6 7.37 -12.06 0.89
C SER A 6 7.68 -10.60 1.29
N ALA A 7 8.54 -10.44 2.29
CA ALA A 7 9.02 -9.12 2.73
C ALA A 7 9.83 -8.40 1.63
N GLU A 8 10.66 -9.12 0.87
CA GLU A 8 11.43 -8.57 -0.25
C GLU A 8 10.51 -7.97 -1.31
N ASN A 9 9.49 -8.73 -1.70
CA ASN A 9 8.54 -8.25 -2.70
C ASN A 9 7.68 -7.10 -2.15
N PHE A 10 7.31 -7.14 -0.88
CA PHE A 10 6.66 -5.99 -0.22
C PHE A 10 7.54 -4.74 -0.24
N LEU A 11 8.85 -4.85 0.05
CA LEU A 11 9.79 -3.72 -0.04
C LEU A 11 9.81 -3.13 -1.45
N HIS A 12 9.82 -3.96 -2.50
CA HIS A 12 9.74 -3.48 -3.88
C HIS A 12 8.40 -2.79 -4.18
N VAL A 13 7.27 -3.32 -3.68
CA VAL A 13 5.96 -2.68 -3.79
C VAL A 13 5.95 -1.32 -3.08
N LEU A 14 6.47 -1.25 -1.86
CA LEU A 14 6.55 -0.01 -1.07
C LEU A 14 7.39 1.05 -1.79
N ARG A 15 8.54 0.66 -2.35
CA ARG A 15 9.41 1.58 -3.12
C ARG A 15 8.69 2.13 -4.35
N ARG A 16 7.99 1.28 -5.11
CA ARG A 16 7.17 1.72 -6.27
C ARG A 16 6.02 2.61 -5.83
N PHE A 17 5.37 2.27 -4.71
CA PHE A 17 4.27 3.05 -4.17
C PHE A 17 4.72 4.45 -3.79
N ILE A 18 5.81 4.60 -3.03
CA ILE A 18 6.34 5.90 -2.57
C ILE A 18 6.92 6.72 -3.73
N ALA A 19 7.42 6.10 -4.80
CA ALA A 19 8.00 6.81 -5.94
C ALA A 19 7.02 7.76 -6.65
N ARG A 20 5.71 7.55 -6.53
CA ARG A 20 4.68 8.36 -7.23
C ARG A 20 4.09 9.51 -6.39
N PRO A 21 3.52 9.29 -5.18
CA PRO A 21 3.01 10.34 -4.31
C PRO A 21 4.10 10.99 -3.45
N GLY A 22 5.31 10.43 -3.42
CA GLY A 22 6.35 10.79 -2.48
C GLY A 22 6.23 10.04 -1.15
N TYR A 23 7.00 10.48 -0.16
CA TYR A 23 7.05 9.86 1.16
C TYR A 23 5.82 10.26 2.00
N PRO A 24 5.00 9.30 2.46
CA PRO A 24 3.84 9.61 3.29
C PRO A 24 4.29 10.03 4.70
N LYS A 25 3.56 10.96 5.32
CA LYS A 25 3.83 11.36 6.71
C LYS A 25 3.62 10.21 7.71
N LEU A 26 2.70 9.31 7.40
CA LEU A 26 2.33 8.18 8.25
C LEU A 26 2.14 6.92 7.41
N ILE A 27 2.85 5.85 7.78
CA ILE A 27 2.56 4.48 7.37
C ILE A 27 1.90 3.79 8.56
N LEU A 28 0.71 3.24 8.32
CA LEU A 28 -0.01 2.38 9.25
C LEU A 28 -0.13 0.98 8.65
N ASP A 29 0.34 -0.02 9.37
CA ASP A 29 0.25 -1.42 9.00
C ASP A 29 -0.37 -2.27 10.11
N ASP A 30 -0.78 -3.49 9.79
CA ASP A 30 -1.05 -4.49 10.81
C ASP A 30 0.25 -5.17 11.25
N ASN A 31 0.24 -5.91 12.35
CA ASN A 31 1.44 -6.58 12.85
C ASN A 31 1.83 -7.82 12.00
N ALA A 32 1.56 -7.82 10.69
CA ALA A 32 1.94 -8.92 9.82
C ALA A 32 3.46 -9.03 9.67
N SER A 33 3.98 -10.25 9.65
CA SER A 33 5.41 -10.53 9.75
C SER A 33 6.23 -9.91 8.61
N GLN A 34 5.69 -9.84 7.40
CA GLN A 34 6.36 -9.21 6.27
C GLN A 34 6.59 -7.71 6.45
N PHE A 35 5.65 -7.00 7.10
CA PHE A 35 5.79 -5.56 7.36
C PHE A 35 6.81 -5.31 8.47
N GLN A 36 6.74 -6.11 9.54
CA GLN A 36 7.70 -6.03 10.63
C GLN A 36 9.13 -6.33 10.17
N LEU A 37 9.30 -7.29 9.25
CA LEU A 37 10.61 -7.61 8.68
C LEU A 37 11.15 -6.44 7.85
N VAL A 38 10.34 -5.85 6.97
CA VAL A 38 10.77 -4.68 6.17
C VAL A 38 11.08 -3.46 7.04
N PHE A 39 10.23 -3.18 8.05
CA PHE A 39 10.49 -2.10 9.00
C PHE A 39 11.84 -2.30 9.69
N LYS A 40 12.10 -3.51 10.20
CA LYS A 40 13.37 -3.88 10.82
C LYS A 40 14.54 -3.66 9.86
N THR A 41 14.47 -4.19 8.64
CA THR A 41 15.52 -4.03 7.62
C THR A 41 15.82 -2.55 7.34
N ILE A 42 14.79 -1.72 7.14
CA ILE A 42 14.97 -0.28 6.89
C ILE A 42 15.67 0.40 8.08
N THR A 43 15.27 0.07 9.31
CA THR A 43 15.85 0.68 10.52
C THR A 43 17.27 0.17 10.83
N GLU A 44 17.61 -1.05 10.45
CA GLU A 44 18.95 -1.61 10.62
C GLU A 44 19.93 -1.03 9.59
N GLU A 45 19.50 -0.86 8.33
CA GLU A 45 20.31 -0.22 7.29
C GLU A 45 20.50 1.27 7.56
N ASN A 46 19.45 1.97 8.00
CA ASN A 46 19.49 3.38 8.35
C ASN A 46 18.41 3.74 9.36
N ALA A 47 18.80 3.78 10.64
CA ALA A 47 17.91 4.10 11.75
C ALA A 47 17.19 5.47 11.59
N ASN A 48 17.80 6.41 10.85
CA ASN A 48 17.25 7.75 10.63
C ASN A 48 16.47 7.88 9.32
N PHE A 49 16.30 6.81 8.54
CA PHE A 49 15.67 6.89 7.22
C PHE A 49 14.27 7.50 7.27
N LEU A 50 13.41 6.97 8.15
CA LEU A 50 12.04 7.44 8.29
C LEU A 50 12.00 8.91 8.71
N ALA A 51 12.77 9.29 9.74
CA ALA A 51 12.86 10.66 10.21
C ALA A 51 13.37 11.63 9.13
N THR A 52 14.42 11.25 8.40
CA THR A 52 15.00 12.04 7.30
C THR A 52 14.00 12.26 6.16
N LYS A 53 13.08 11.32 5.95
CA LYS A 53 12.00 11.42 4.96
C LYS A 53 10.69 11.98 5.52
N GLY A 54 10.66 12.41 6.79
CA GLY A 54 9.46 12.94 7.44
C GLY A 54 8.35 11.90 7.64
N MET A 55 8.72 10.62 7.68
CA MET A 55 7.79 9.50 7.81
C MET A 55 7.72 9.03 9.26
N VAL A 56 6.52 8.62 9.67
CA VAL A 56 6.28 7.88 10.90
C VAL A 56 5.69 6.52 10.52
N TRP A 57 6.26 5.43 11.02
CA TRP A 57 5.69 4.09 10.84
C TRP A 57 5.08 3.63 12.17
N LYS A 58 3.80 3.21 12.16
CA LYS A 58 3.10 2.72 13.35
C LYS A 58 2.29 1.47 13.03
N ASN A 59 2.41 0.48 13.89
CA ASN A 59 1.53 -0.68 13.84
C ASN A 59 0.15 -0.31 14.40
N THR A 60 -0.89 -0.84 13.79
CA THR A 60 -2.26 -0.75 14.30
C THR A 60 -2.41 -1.55 15.59
N ILE A 61 -3.34 -1.10 16.43
CA ILE A 61 -3.69 -1.79 17.67
C ILE A 61 -4.25 -3.17 17.29
N PRO A 62 -3.68 -4.28 17.80
CA PRO A 62 -4.21 -5.61 17.53
C PRO A 62 -5.70 -5.69 17.86
N ARG A 63 -6.51 -6.19 16.92
CA ARG A 63 -7.96 -6.38 17.10
C ARG A 63 -8.78 -5.10 17.35
N ALA A 64 -8.29 -3.92 16.95
CA ALA A 64 -9.09 -2.70 16.96
C ALA A 64 -10.06 -2.65 15.76
N PRO A 65 -11.37 -2.89 15.93
CA PRO A 65 -12.32 -2.98 14.81
C PRO A 65 -12.49 -1.68 14.03
N TRP A 66 -12.30 -0.52 14.68
CA TRP A 66 -12.46 0.79 14.03
C TRP A 66 -11.34 1.12 13.03
N GLY A 67 -10.12 0.63 13.28
CA GLY A 67 -9.00 0.80 12.35
C GLY A 67 -9.19 -0.03 11.07
N GLY A 68 -9.69 -1.27 11.22
CA GLY A 68 -9.96 -2.16 10.09
C GLY A 68 -10.99 -1.61 9.11
N GLY A 69 -12.06 -0.96 9.60
CA GLY A 69 -13.17 -0.50 8.76
C GLY A 69 -12.78 0.51 7.67
N VAL A 70 -11.81 1.40 7.94
CA VAL A 70 -11.32 2.37 6.93
C VAL A 70 -10.57 1.64 5.82
N TYR A 71 -9.67 0.73 6.16
CA TYR A 71 -8.93 -0.07 5.18
C TYR A 71 -9.86 -0.97 4.38
N GLU A 72 -10.81 -1.63 5.03
CA GLU A 72 -11.81 -2.48 4.38
C GLU A 72 -12.67 -1.69 3.39
N ARG A 73 -13.09 -0.47 3.77
CA ARG A 73 -13.82 0.44 2.89
C ARG A 73 -12.99 0.81 1.66
N LEU A 74 -11.74 1.19 1.85
CA LEU A 74 -10.83 1.57 0.77
C LEU A 74 -10.59 0.40 -0.20
N ILE A 75 -10.28 -0.78 0.34
CA ILE A 75 -10.14 -2.03 -0.44
C ILE A 75 -11.44 -2.33 -1.20
N GLY A 76 -12.59 -2.13 -0.56
CA GLY A 76 -13.91 -2.31 -1.18
C GLY A 76 -14.14 -1.36 -2.34
N LEU A 77 -13.77 -0.08 -2.22
CA LEU A 77 -13.85 0.91 -3.30
C LEU A 77 -12.97 0.50 -4.49
N THR A 78 -11.70 0.17 -4.24
CA THR A 78 -10.76 -0.29 -5.27
C THR A 78 -11.27 -1.52 -6.00
N LYS A 79 -11.73 -2.55 -5.26
CA LYS A 79 -12.30 -3.78 -5.86
C LYS A 79 -13.52 -3.49 -6.71
N ARG A 80 -14.42 -2.59 -6.27
CA ARG A 80 -15.61 -2.20 -7.05
C ARG A 80 -15.22 -1.45 -8.32
N ALA A 81 -14.27 -0.53 -8.25
CA ALA A 81 -13.77 0.21 -9.40
C ALA A 81 -13.14 -0.74 -10.43
N LEU A 82 -12.26 -1.65 -9.98
CA LEU A 82 -11.65 -2.66 -10.85
C LEU A 82 -12.71 -3.55 -11.51
N ARG A 83 -13.68 -4.06 -10.73
CA ARG A 83 -14.75 -4.91 -11.27
C ARG A 83 -15.60 -4.19 -12.32
N ARG A 84 -15.90 -2.91 -12.12
CA ARG A 84 -16.67 -2.10 -13.07
C ARG A 84 -15.87 -1.81 -14.35
N ALA A 85 -14.58 -1.48 -14.22
CA ALA A 85 -13.73 -1.15 -15.35
C ALA A 85 -13.36 -2.37 -16.20
N ILE A 86 -13.04 -3.50 -15.57
CA ILE A 86 -12.63 -4.74 -16.26
C ILE A 86 -13.85 -5.47 -16.86
N GLY A 87 -14.96 -5.52 -16.11
CA GLY A 87 -16.13 -6.31 -16.50
C GLY A 87 -15.79 -7.80 -16.62
N ARG A 88 -15.95 -8.36 -17.83
CA ARG A 88 -15.65 -9.77 -18.16
C ARG A 88 -14.37 -9.95 -19.00
N LYS A 89 -13.59 -8.88 -19.19
CA LYS A 89 -12.38 -8.92 -20.03
C LYS A 89 -11.21 -9.55 -19.26
N LEU A 90 -10.33 -10.23 -20.00
CA LEU A 90 -9.02 -10.61 -19.50
C LEU A 90 -8.02 -9.52 -19.92
N LEU A 91 -7.33 -8.91 -18.97
CA LEU A 91 -6.34 -7.88 -19.23
C LEU A 91 -4.94 -8.49 -19.30
N LYS A 92 -4.11 -7.96 -20.19
CA LYS A 92 -2.66 -8.16 -20.13
C LYS A 92 -2.10 -7.43 -18.90
N GLU A 93 -0.92 -7.85 -18.45
CA GLU A 93 -0.29 -7.28 -17.27
C GLU A 93 -0.14 -5.75 -17.35
N GLY A 94 0.33 -5.22 -18.48
CA GLY A 94 0.49 -3.77 -18.67
C GLY A 94 -0.83 -2.99 -18.59
N GLU A 95 -1.93 -3.57 -19.09
CA GLU A 95 -3.27 -2.97 -19.00
C GLU A 95 -3.77 -2.96 -17.56
N LEU A 96 -3.54 -4.05 -16.82
CA LEU A 96 -3.91 -4.14 -15.41
C LEU A 96 -3.11 -3.17 -14.55
N ILE A 97 -1.80 -3.03 -14.80
CA ILE A 97 -0.95 -2.04 -14.11
C ILE A 97 -1.49 -0.63 -14.35
N THR A 98 -1.77 -0.28 -15.60
CA THR A 98 -2.31 1.03 -15.97
C THR A 98 -3.63 1.31 -15.25
N LEU A 99 -4.54 0.34 -15.26
CA LEU A 99 -5.84 0.50 -14.62
C LEU A 99 -5.75 0.67 -13.10
N ILE A 100 -4.87 -0.07 -12.42
CA ILE A 100 -4.65 0.06 -10.97
C ILE A 100 -4.14 1.47 -10.64
N VAL A 101 -3.22 1.98 -11.47
CA VAL A 101 -2.62 3.30 -11.34
C VAL A 101 -3.66 4.41 -11.50
N GLU A 102 -4.57 4.29 -12.48
CA GLU A 102 -5.67 5.24 -12.71
C GLU A 102 -6.70 5.21 -11.57
N ILE A 103 -7.13 4.01 -11.15
CA ILE A 103 -8.07 3.85 -10.04
C ILE A 103 -7.50 4.41 -8.74
N GLY A 104 -6.21 4.20 -8.49
CA GLY A 104 -5.53 4.75 -7.31
C GLY A 104 -5.56 6.27 -7.26
N GLU A 105 -5.34 6.94 -8.39
CA GLU A 105 -5.47 8.40 -8.48
C GLU A 105 -6.89 8.87 -8.26
N LEU A 106 -7.88 8.23 -8.88
CA LEU A 106 -9.30 8.58 -8.70
C LEU A 106 -9.73 8.47 -7.24
N ILE A 107 -9.33 7.40 -6.55
CA ILE A 107 -9.66 7.22 -5.12
C ILE A 107 -8.98 8.30 -4.28
N THR A 108 -7.73 8.64 -4.58
CA THR A 108 -6.98 9.68 -3.84
C THR A 108 -7.62 11.06 -4.02
N LEU A 109 -8.19 11.36 -5.20
CA LEU A 109 -8.89 12.61 -5.47
C LEU A 109 -10.23 12.74 -4.73
N ILE A 110 -10.90 11.62 -4.41
CA ILE A 110 -12.23 11.63 -3.77
C ILE A 110 -12.12 11.74 -2.23
N GLU A 111 -11.02 11.27 -1.66
CA GLU A 111 -10.81 11.21 -0.20
C GLU A 111 -10.02 12.43 0.36
N ASN A 112 -9.63 13.39 -0.49
CA ASN A 112 -9.06 14.70 -0.12
C ASN A 112 -10.08 15.83 -0.32
#